data_AF-A0A1H2X6W5-F1
#
_entry.id   AF-A0A1H2X6W5-F1
#
_cell.length_a   1.000
_cell.length_b   1.000
_cell.length_c   1.000
_cell.angle_alpha   90.00
_cell.angle_beta   90.00
_cell.angle_gamma   90.00
#
_symmetry.space_group_name_H-M   'P 1'
#
loop_
_entity.id
_entity.type
_entity.pdbx_description
1 polymer ?
#
loop_
_entity_poly.entity_id
_entity_poly.type
_entity_poly.pdbx_seq_one_letter_code
_entity_poly.pdbx_strand_id
1 'polypeptide(L)'
;MFFLSSMYFIIVFIFIILYKLLKYDNHDFKVKFGMVQLDVGTIFAAVYIVRLLHGNLLHVLVLVIFHFFIIFLAHNNKNRILEELKNPKTMIGKVLALVGFVGGGIAGIFSFLMARYFDIIFVCSFIYSGLLLVVLIFHASWPNKNTEREVL
;
A
#
# COMPACT_ATOMS: atom_id res chain seq x y z
N MET A 1 9.99 -18.07 4.88
CA MET A 1 8.65 -17.48 5.10
C MET A 1 8.36 -17.35 6.58
N PHE A 2 8.46 -18.44 7.36
CA PHE A 2 8.31 -18.40 8.82
C PHE A 2 9.12 -17.28 9.50
N PHE A 3 10.44 -17.21 9.26
CA PHE A 3 11.29 -16.16 9.82
C PHE A 3 10.82 -14.72 9.50
N LEU A 4 10.52 -14.43 8.23
CA LEU A 4 10.00 -13.13 7.80
C LEU A 4 8.63 -12.83 8.45
N SER A 5 7.71 -13.79 8.45
CA SER A 5 6.40 -13.65 9.09
C SER A 5 6.51 -13.44 10.61
N SER A 6 7.46 -14.10 11.27
CA SER A 6 7.76 -13.90 12.68
C SER A 6 8.36 -12.51 12.95
N MET A 7 9.28 -12.04 12.10
CA MET A 7 9.81 -10.66 12.21
C MET A 7 8.72 -9.62 12.02
N TYR A 8 7.83 -9.80 11.03
CA TYR A 8 6.69 -8.91 10.84
C TYR A 8 5.75 -8.92 12.04
N PHE A 9 5.41 -10.09 12.56
CA PHE A 9 4.60 -10.21 13.77
C PHE A 9 5.24 -9.47 14.95
N ILE A 10 6.55 -9.61 15.15
CA ILE A 10 7.30 -8.90 16.20
C ILE A 10 7.23 -7.38 15.98
N ILE A 11 7.44 -6.89 14.75
CA ILE A 11 7.35 -5.47 14.42
C ILE A 11 5.94 -4.94 14.73
N VAL A 12 4.90 -5.61 14.23
CA VAL A 12 3.50 -5.26 14.50
C VAL A 12 3.23 -5.25 16.01
N PHE A 13 3.70 -6.25 16.74
CA PHE A 13 3.52 -6.37 18.18
C PHE A 13 4.22 -5.26 18.97
N ILE A 14 5.47 -4.92 18.61
CA ILE A 14 6.21 -3.78 19.18
C ILE A 14 5.43 -2.49 18.93
N PHE A 15 4.92 -2.27 17.72
CA PHE A 15 4.15 -1.08 17.40
C PHE A 15 2.83 -0.99 18.18
N ILE A 16 2.10 -2.11 18.34
CA ILE A 16 0.89 -2.16 19.18
C ILE A 16 1.22 -1.82 20.64
N ILE A 17 2.32 -2.36 21.16
CA ILE A 17 2.79 -2.04 22.52
C ILE A 17 3.15 -0.56 22.63
N LEU A 18 3.92 -0.01 21.69
CA LEU A 18 4.28 1.42 21.68
C LEU A 18 3.05 2.32 21.60
N TYR A 19 2.07 1.99 20.75
CA TYR A 19 0.81 2.70 20.65
C TYR A 19 0.07 2.74 21.99
N LYS A 20 -0.02 1.59 22.67
CA LYS A 20 -0.72 1.45 23.96
C LYS A 20 0.03 2.13 25.11
N LEU A 21 1.35 1.96 25.19
CA LEU A 21 2.18 2.51 26.26
C LEU A 21 2.31 4.02 26.17
N LEU A 22 2.47 4.55 24.96
CA LEU A 22 2.69 5.98 24.77
C LEU A 22 1.37 6.78 24.65
N LYS A 23 0.20 6.13 24.82
CA LYS A 23 -1.15 6.72 24.64
C LYS A 23 -1.22 7.62 23.41
N TYR A 24 -0.62 7.16 22.31
CA TYR A 24 -0.39 7.98 21.13
C TYR A 24 -1.70 8.11 20.34
N ASP A 25 -2.62 8.94 20.83
CA ASP A 25 -3.86 9.29 20.13
C ASP A 25 -3.65 10.40 19.08
N ASN A 26 -2.44 10.48 18.55
CA ASN A 26 -2.11 11.44 17.51
C ASN A 26 -2.50 10.84 16.14
N HIS A 27 -3.37 11.56 15.43
CA HIS A 27 -3.77 11.24 14.06
C HIS A 27 -2.54 10.97 13.14
N ASP A 28 -1.46 11.74 13.29
CA ASP A 28 -0.25 11.58 12.49
C ASP A 28 0.44 10.24 12.74
N PHE A 29 0.45 9.76 13.97
CA PHE A 29 1.03 8.45 14.29
C PHE A 29 0.21 7.33 13.66
N LYS A 30 -1.13 7.42 13.76
CA LYS A 30 -2.04 6.42 13.14
C LYS A 30 -1.83 6.34 11.63
N VAL A 31 -1.71 7.50 10.97
CA VAL A 31 -1.44 7.58 9.53
C VAL A 31 -0.07 7.00 9.18
N LYS A 32 1.00 7.40 9.88
CA LYS A 32 2.36 6.89 9.66
C LYS A 32 2.46 5.38 9.90
N PHE A 33 1.81 4.90 10.95
CA PHE A 33 1.74 3.47 11.25
C PHE A 33 1.01 2.71 10.15
N GLY A 34 -0.15 3.21 9.71
CA GLY A 34 -0.90 2.64 8.58
C GLY A 34 -0.05 2.55 7.31
N MET A 35 0.77 3.55 7.01
CA MET A 35 1.68 3.51 5.86
C MET A 35 2.78 2.44 6.01
N VAL A 36 3.40 2.33 7.18
CA VAL A 36 4.37 1.25 7.43
C VAL A 36 3.74 -0.12 7.25
N GLN A 37 2.49 -0.31 7.71
CA GLN A 37 1.77 -1.57 7.51
C GLN A 37 1.50 -1.85 6.02
N LEU A 38 1.11 -0.83 5.24
CA LEU A 38 0.91 -0.94 3.80
C LEU A 38 2.21 -1.27 3.06
N ASP A 39 3.31 -0.58 3.36
CA ASP A 39 4.61 -0.82 2.75
C ASP A 39 5.10 -2.24 3.01
N VAL A 40 5.08 -2.64 4.28
CA VAL A 40 5.51 -3.97 4.67
C VAL A 40 4.61 -5.01 4.03
N GLY A 41 3.29 -4.85 4.10
CA GLY A 41 2.34 -5.76 3.44
C GLY A 41 2.57 -5.90 1.93
N THR A 42 2.91 -4.79 1.26
CA THR A 42 3.22 -4.78 -0.18
C THR A 42 4.52 -5.53 -0.48
N ILE A 43 5.57 -5.34 0.33
CA ILE A 43 6.83 -6.11 0.20
C ILE A 43 6.59 -7.60 0.45
N PHE A 44 5.78 -7.97 1.44
CA PHE A 44 5.42 -9.36 1.68
C PHE A 44 4.67 -9.98 0.51
N ALA A 45 3.74 -9.24 -0.11
CA ALA A 45 3.05 -9.68 -1.31
C ALA A 45 4.01 -9.90 -2.49
N ALA A 46 5.00 -9.01 -2.69
CA ALA A 46 6.04 -9.20 -3.70
C ALA A 46 6.86 -10.48 -3.45
N VAL A 47 7.31 -10.69 -2.22
CA VAL A 47 8.06 -11.91 -1.84
C VAL A 47 7.22 -13.17 -2.07
N TYR A 48 5.93 -13.12 -1.76
CA TYR A 48 5.01 -14.24 -1.98
C TYR A 48 4.84 -14.56 -3.47
N ILE A 49 4.62 -13.56 -4.32
CA ILE A 49 4.50 -13.72 -5.78
C ILE A 49 5.77 -14.36 -6.34
N VAL A 50 6.94 -13.87 -5.95
CA VAL A 50 8.20 -14.40 -6.48
C VAL A 50 8.42 -15.84 -6.04
N ARG A 51 7.97 -16.22 -4.84
CA ARG A 51 7.98 -17.61 -4.40
C ARG A 51 7.11 -18.51 -5.26
N LEU A 52 5.94 -18.03 -5.71
CA LEU A 52 5.10 -18.75 -6.68
C LEU A 52 5.80 -18.91 -8.04
N LEU A 53 6.64 -17.94 -8.42
CA LEU A 53 7.47 -17.96 -9.63
C LEU A 53 8.81 -18.69 -9.46
N HIS A 54 8.87 -19.71 -8.60
CA HIS A 54 10.08 -20.51 -8.32
C HIS A 54 11.24 -19.76 -7.65
N GLY A 55 11.00 -18.59 -7.05
CA GLY A 55 11.86 -18.04 -5.99
C GLY A 55 13.15 -17.34 -6.44
N ASN A 56 13.20 -16.76 -7.64
CA ASN A 56 14.39 -16.04 -8.09
C ASN A 56 14.49 -14.64 -7.44
N LEU A 57 15.57 -14.43 -6.67
CA LEU A 57 15.87 -13.20 -5.92
C LEU A 57 15.82 -11.93 -6.79
N LEU A 58 16.21 -12.01 -8.07
CA LEU A 58 16.17 -10.88 -8.99
C LEU A 58 14.76 -10.30 -9.13
N HIS A 59 13.73 -11.15 -9.18
CA HIS A 59 12.35 -10.68 -9.27
C HIS A 59 11.91 -9.96 -8.00
N VAL A 60 12.37 -10.40 -6.82
CA VAL A 60 12.07 -9.69 -5.56
C VAL A 60 12.69 -8.29 -5.61
N LEU A 61 13.95 -8.19 -6.04
CA LEU A 61 14.64 -6.91 -6.14
C LEU A 61 13.93 -5.98 -7.12
N VAL A 62 13.50 -6.47 -8.29
CA VAL A 62 12.75 -5.68 -9.27
C VAL A 62 11.45 -5.15 -8.69
N LEU A 63 10.65 -5.99 -8.03
CA LEU A 63 9.38 -5.57 -7.42
C LEU A 63 9.60 -4.57 -6.28
N VAL A 64 10.62 -4.76 -5.46
CA VAL A 64 10.97 -3.83 -4.37
C VAL A 64 11.47 -2.49 -4.93
N ILE A 65 12.28 -2.49 -5.97
CA ILE A 65 12.70 -1.25 -6.66
C ILE A 65 11.47 -0.53 -7.23
N PHE A 66 10.55 -1.27 -7.83
CA PHE A 66 9.31 -0.71 -8.36
C PHE A 66 8.44 -0.09 -7.25
N HIS A 67 8.37 -0.73 -6.07
CA HIS A 67 7.71 -0.16 -4.88
C HIS A 67 8.31 1.19 -4.48
N PHE A 68 9.64 1.27 -4.37
CA PHE A 68 10.32 2.54 -4.06
C PHE A 68 10.12 3.61 -5.15
N PHE A 69 10.09 3.20 -6.42
CA PHE A 69 9.77 4.10 -7.52
C PHE A 69 8.36 4.68 -7.40
N ILE A 70 7.37 3.88 -7.01
CA ILE A 70 6.01 4.34 -6.75
C ILE A 70 5.97 5.33 -5.58
N ILE A 71 6.66 5.06 -4.48
CA ILE A 71 6.78 6.00 -3.35
C ILE A 71 7.41 7.33 -3.82
N PHE A 72 8.49 7.26 -4.60
CA PHE A 72 9.14 8.45 -5.16
C PHE A 72 8.17 9.26 -6.02
N LEU A 73 7.43 8.60 -6.93
CA LEU A 73 6.41 9.23 -7.75
C LEU A 73 5.30 9.87 -6.92
N ALA A 74 4.85 9.20 -5.85
CA ALA A 74 3.82 9.68 -4.95
C ALA A 74 4.22 11.01 -4.30
N HIS A 75 5.44 11.09 -3.77
CA HIS A 75 5.95 12.30 -3.13
C HIS A 75 6.20 13.42 -4.14
N ASN A 76 6.80 13.13 -5.30
CA ASN A 76 7.11 14.14 -6.31
C ASN A 76 5.87 14.71 -7.00
N ASN A 77 4.80 13.91 -7.13
CA ASN A 77 3.55 14.29 -7.81
C ASN A 77 2.36 14.45 -6.86
N LYS A 78 2.61 14.62 -5.56
CA LYS A 78 1.60 14.67 -4.50
C LYS A 78 0.39 15.53 -4.86
N ASN A 79 0.61 16.80 -5.23
CA ASN A 79 -0.48 17.74 -5.49
C ASN A 79 -1.36 17.30 -6.66
N ARG A 80 -0.74 16.80 -7.74
CA ARG A 80 -1.45 16.31 -8.92
C ARG A 80 -2.27 15.06 -8.61
N ILE A 81 -1.70 14.11 -7.87
CA ILE A 81 -2.41 12.89 -7.47
C ILE A 81 -3.61 13.24 -6.59
N LEU A 82 -3.43 14.12 -5.61
CA LEU A 82 -4.52 14.57 -4.73
C LEU A 82 -5.59 15.39 -5.47
N GLU A 83 -5.22 16.20 -6.45
CA GLU A 83 -6.19 16.91 -7.30
C GLU A 83 -7.02 15.93 -8.13
N GLU A 84 -6.38 14.95 -8.77
CA GLU A 84 -7.07 13.91 -9.56
C GLU A 84 -7.97 13.01 -8.71
N LEU A 85 -7.61 12.76 -7.45
CA LEU A 85 -8.47 12.03 -6.51
C LEU A 85 -9.72 12.82 -6.11
N LYS A 86 -9.60 14.14 -5.94
CA LYS A 86 -10.72 15.02 -5.59
C LYS A 86 -11.62 15.31 -6.80
N ASN A 87 -11.02 15.57 -7.96
CA ASN A 87 -11.69 15.89 -9.21
C ASN A 87 -11.06 15.07 -10.35
N PRO A 88 -11.57 13.85 -10.61
CA PRO A 88 -10.98 12.93 -11.58
C PRO A 88 -11.22 13.41 -13.03
N LYS A 89 -10.29 14.23 -13.54
CA LYS A 89 -10.31 14.77 -14.90
C LYS A 89 -9.71 13.78 -15.90
N THR A 90 -8.63 13.11 -15.52
CA THR A 90 -7.91 12.16 -16.38
C THR A 90 -8.44 10.73 -16.27
N MET A 91 -8.13 9.89 -17.25
CA MET A 91 -8.40 8.44 -17.17
C MET A 91 -7.75 7.82 -15.91
N ILE A 92 -6.54 8.25 -15.56
CA ILE A 92 -5.84 7.79 -14.35
C ILE A 92 -6.60 8.22 -13.09
N GLY A 93 -7.05 9.48 -13.01
CA GLY A 93 -7.88 9.98 -11.91
C GLY A 93 -9.19 9.21 -11.75
N LYS A 94 -9.86 8.88 -12.87
CA LYS A 94 -11.09 8.07 -12.85
C LYS A 94 -10.84 6.65 -12.34
N VAL A 95 -9.74 6.01 -12.75
CA VAL A 95 -9.36 4.69 -12.23
C VAL A 95 -9.05 4.76 -10.74
N LEU A 96 -8.31 5.77 -10.29
CA LEU A 96 -8.01 6.01 -8.87
C LEU A 96 -9.30 6.15 -8.03
N ALA A 97 -10.24 6.98 -8.50
CA ALA A 97 -11.52 7.17 -7.83
C ALA A 97 -12.36 5.88 -7.78
N LEU A 98 -12.36 5.10 -8.88
CA LEU A 98 -13.07 3.84 -8.96
C LEU A 98 -12.52 2.81 -7.98
N VAL A 99 -11.19 2.72 -7.80
CA VAL A 99 -10.60 1.84 -6.77
C VAL A 99 -11.04 2.25 -5.37
N GLY A 100 -11.15 3.55 -5.08
CA GLY A 100 -11.69 4.04 -3.81
C GLY A 100 -13.16 3.65 -3.55
N PHE A 101 -13.94 3.45 -4.61
CA PHE A 101 -15.34 3.02 -4.51
C PHE A 101 -15.48 1.50 -4.28
N VAL A 102 -14.47 0.72 -4.65
CA VAL A 102 -14.43 -0.73 -4.41
C VAL A 102 -14.14 -0.98 -2.93
N GLY A 103 -15.19 -0.95 -2.11
CA GLY A 103 -15.10 -1.26 -0.68
C GLY A 103 -14.69 -2.73 -0.42
N GLY A 104 -14.33 -3.03 0.83
CA GLY A 104 -13.80 -4.33 1.23
C GLY A 104 -14.71 -5.53 0.90
N GLY A 105 -16.04 -5.36 0.93
CA GLY A 105 -16.99 -6.41 0.55
C GLY A 105 -16.94 -6.76 -0.95
N ILE A 106 -16.91 -5.74 -1.82
CA ILE A 106 -16.80 -5.92 -3.28
C ILE A 106 -15.42 -6.50 -3.62
N ALA A 107 -14.35 -6.01 -2.98
CA ALA A 107 -13.01 -6.55 -3.13
C ALA A 107 -12.93 -8.04 -2.76
N GLY A 108 -13.63 -8.47 -1.70
CA GLY A 108 -13.71 -9.87 -1.29
C GLY A 108 -14.41 -10.75 -2.33
N ILE A 109 -15.55 -10.30 -2.87
CA ILE A 109 -16.28 -11.03 -3.92
C ILE A 109 -15.45 -11.12 -5.20
N PHE A 110 -14.82 -10.01 -5.61
CA PHE A 110 -13.90 -10.01 -6.76
C PHE A 110 -12.73 -10.96 -6.55
N SER A 111 -12.13 -10.97 -5.36
CA SER A 111 -11.02 -11.88 -5.05
C SER A 111 -11.45 -13.36 -5.15
N PHE A 112 -12.64 -13.69 -4.65
CA PHE A 112 -13.20 -15.04 -4.75
C PHE A 112 -13.45 -15.47 -6.21
N LEU A 113 -14.06 -14.59 -7.02
CA LEU A 113 -14.30 -14.86 -8.43
C LEU A 113 -12.98 -14.99 -9.20
N MET A 114 -12.03 -14.10 -8.96
CA MET A 114 -10.72 -14.14 -9.60
C MET A 114 -9.96 -15.42 -9.27
N ALA A 115 -9.95 -15.85 -8.01
CA ALA A 115 -9.34 -17.11 -7.58
C ALA A 115 -9.99 -18.36 -8.19
N ARG A 116 -11.25 -18.28 -8.62
CA ARG A 116 -11.96 -19.40 -9.26
C ARG A 116 -11.67 -19.52 -10.76
N TYR A 117 -11.48 -18.39 -11.44
CA TYR A 117 -11.41 -18.36 -12.91
C TYR A 117 -10.02 -18.05 -13.47
N PHE A 118 -9.09 -17.56 -12.65
CA PHE A 118 -7.76 -17.16 -13.09
C PHE A 118 -6.67 -17.91 -12.34
N ASP A 119 -5.50 -17.99 -12.96
CA ASP A 119 -4.29 -18.53 -12.35
C ASP A 119 -3.90 -17.72 -11.10
N ILE A 120 -3.40 -18.41 -10.08
CA ILE A 120 -3.02 -17.81 -8.80
C ILE A 120 -1.98 -16.70 -8.96
N ILE A 121 -1.06 -16.82 -9.93
CA ILE A 121 -0.05 -15.80 -10.22
C ILE A 121 -0.75 -14.51 -10.67
N PHE A 122 -1.73 -14.63 -11.57
CA PHE A 122 -2.48 -13.48 -12.07
C PHE A 122 -3.26 -12.78 -10.94
N VAL A 123 -3.91 -13.56 -10.08
CA VAL A 123 -4.64 -13.02 -8.91
C VAL A 123 -3.70 -12.28 -7.97
N CYS A 124 -2.55 -12.87 -7.63
CA CYS A 124 -1.58 -12.23 -6.75
C CYS A 124 -0.96 -10.98 -7.39
N SER A 125 -0.64 -11.00 -8.68
CA SER A 125 -0.16 -9.82 -9.42
C SER A 125 -1.19 -8.68 -9.43
N PHE A 126 -2.48 -9.00 -9.58
CA PHE A 126 -3.57 -8.02 -9.50
C PHE A 126 -3.65 -7.40 -8.10
N ILE A 127 -3.62 -8.22 -7.04
CA ILE A 127 -3.62 -7.76 -5.65
C ILE A 127 -2.41 -6.85 -5.37
N TYR A 128 -1.22 -7.25 -5.80
CA TYR A 128 0.00 -6.46 -5.61
C TYR A 128 -0.07 -5.11 -6.35
N SER A 129 -0.60 -5.09 -7.57
CA SER A 129 -0.82 -3.83 -8.31
C SER A 129 -1.80 -2.91 -7.59
N GLY A 130 -2.88 -3.48 -7.01
CA GLY A 130 -3.82 -2.75 -6.18
C GLY A 130 -3.16 -2.17 -4.91
N LEU A 131 -2.32 -2.95 -4.23
CA LEU A 131 -1.56 -2.49 -3.06
C LEU A 131 -0.62 -1.33 -3.42
N LEU A 132 0.10 -1.41 -4.53
CA LEU A 132 0.95 -0.31 -5.02
C LEU A 132 0.14 0.97 -5.29
N LEU A 133 -1.09 0.84 -5.80
CA LEU A 133 -1.98 1.98 -5.99
C LEU A 133 -2.39 2.60 -4.65
N VAL A 134 -2.71 1.79 -3.65
CA VAL A 134 -3.00 2.26 -2.30
C VAL A 134 -1.78 2.96 -1.69
N VAL A 135 -0.59 2.38 -1.82
CA VAL A 135 0.69 2.99 -1.39
C VAL A 135 0.89 4.35 -2.05
N LEU A 136 0.69 4.45 -3.37
CA LEU A 136 0.77 5.72 -4.11
C LEU A 136 -0.14 6.80 -3.49
N ILE A 137 -1.40 6.46 -3.21
CA ILE A 137 -2.39 7.40 -2.64
C ILE A 137 -2.00 7.82 -1.22
N PHE A 138 -1.59 6.87 -0.38
CA PHE A 138 -1.22 7.14 1.01
C PHE A 138 0.04 8.03 1.06
N HIS A 139 1.10 7.70 0.32
CA HIS A 139 2.31 8.53 0.28
C HIS A 139 2.08 9.91 -0.33
N ALA A 140 1.20 10.03 -1.35
CA ALA A 140 0.78 11.32 -1.86
C ALA A 140 0.02 12.13 -0.79
N SER A 141 -0.71 11.48 0.10
CA SER A 141 -1.44 12.15 1.19
C SER A 141 -0.55 12.58 2.37
N TRP A 142 0.74 12.22 2.37
CA TRP A 142 1.66 12.51 3.48
C TRP A 142 1.72 14.02 3.79
N PRO A 143 1.47 14.47 5.04
CA PRO A 143 1.48 15.88 5.38
C PRO A 143 2.86 16.49 5.12
N ASN A 144 2.89 17.57 4.34
CA ASN A 144 4.12 18.33 4.15
C ASN A 144 4.17 19.37 5.28
N LYS A 145 5.31 19.50 5.98
CA LYS A 145 5.49 20.43 7.12
C LYS A 145 5.08 21.89 6.84
N ASN A 146 4.95 22.26 5.57
CA ASN A 146 4.52 23.61 5.14
C ASN A 146 2.99 23.79 5.15
N THR A 147 2.21 22.71 5.08
CA THR A 147 0.73 22.76 5.09
C THR A 147 0.16 23.03 6.48
N GLU A 148 0.91 22.70 7.54
CA GLU A 148 0.53 22.96 8.94
C GLU A 148 0.70 24.43 9.35
N ARG A 149 1.45 25.23 8.57
CA ARG A 149 1.67 26.67 8.85
C ARG A 149 0.59 27.59 8.26
N GLU A 150 -0.28 27.08 7.38
CA GLU A 150 -1.36 27.88 6.78
C GLU A 150 -2.70 27.70 7.52
N VAL A 151 -2.74 26.86 8.55
CA VAL A 151 -3.95 26.55 9.35
C VAL A 151 -3.81 27.04 10.80
N LEU A 152 -2.70 27.71 11.15
CA LEU A 152 -2.47 28.42 12.41
C LEU A 152 -2.27 29.91 12.11
#